data_AF-A0A7W1BRM1-F1
#
_entry.id   AF-A0A7W1BRM1-F1
#
_cell.length_a   1.000
_cell.length_b   1.000
_cell.length_c   1.000
_cell.angle_alpha   90.00
_cell.angle_beta   90.00
_cell.angle_gamma   90.00
#
_symmetry.space_group_name_H-M   'P 1'
#
loop_
_entity.id
_entity.type
_entity.pdbx_description
1 polymer ?
#
loop_
_entity_poly.entity_id
_entity_poly.type
_entity_poly.pdbx_seq_one_letter_code
_entity_poly.pdbx_strand_id
1 'polypeptide(L)'
;MITSLRRAVRTRHPVEVEMGLVALVLLAWQAARIPLEGTVETSVAHAQSVRRLEHALGLDVENSVIRFGATAPFDGILEWMYTGIHTPALFGFLAAACVYAPERYTRLRTIFVVSFLPALLAIGLYPLAPPHWLPELGFGLAPRQDELAGSIETLIHNSTAAIASQHFGFAVFIAAASLWLAPRSRIAWATLAYPALVFVVIVGTGNHYVLDCIVGLLTFVFAAAVAVLLHGRREPRPTNAPATREVVSISFGFMMIAWGLVSLQLISPRGWSNAVPVLVLAGGIAAVLVPRLSAKEPLVESG
;
A
#
# COMPACT_ATOMS: atom_id res chain seq x y z
N MET A 1 -12.20 -15.63 -24.96
CA MET A 1 -11.17 -15.11 -24.03
C MET A 1 -11.63 -13.90 -23.22
N ILE A 2 -11.98 -12.76 -23.85
CA ILE A 2 -12.38 -11.51 -23.14
C ILE A 2 -13.58 -11.70 -22.20
N THR A 3 -14.60 -12.47 -22.62
CA THR A 3 -15.79 -12.73 -21.77
C THR A 3 -15.44 -13.55 -20.52
N SER A 4 -14.52 -14.51 -20.63
CA SER A 4 -14.04 -15.32 -19.50
C SER A 4 -13.21 -14.48 -18.53
N LEU A 5 -12.34 -13.62 -19.04
CA LEU A 5 -11.58 -12.66 -18.23
C LEU A 5 -12.52 -11.69 -17.49
N ARG A 6 -13.50 -11.12 -18.19
CA ARG A 6 -14.52 -10.23 -17.58
C ARG A 6 -15.33 -10.93 -16.51
N ARG A 7 -15.64 -12.22 -16.70
CA ARG A 7 -16.32 -13.03 -15.67
C ARG A 7 -15.41 -13.18 -14.45
N ALA A 8 -14.16 -13.61 -14.65
CA ALA A 8 -13.20 -13.83 -13.57
C ALA A 8 -12.97 -12.57 -12.71
N VAL A 9 -12.69 -11.41 -13.33
CA VAL A 9 -12.43 -10.16 -12.58
C VAL A 9 -13.66 -9.62 -11.86
N ARG A 10 -14.86 -10.07 -12.21
CA ARG A 10 -16.13 -9.71 -11.56
C ARG A 10 -16.61 -10.76 -10.55
N THR A 11 -15.95 -11.91 -10.49
CA THR A 11 -16.26 -12.94 -9.49
C THR A 11 -15.98 -12.37 -8.10
N ARG A 12 -16.87 -12.68 -7.17
CA ARG A 12 -16.75 -12.28 -5.77
C ARG A 12 -16.35 -13.47 -4.94
N HIS A 13 -15.54 -13.22 -3.93
CA HIS A 13 -15.18 -14.20 -2.94
C HIS A 13 -15.48 -13.66 -1.53
N PRO A 14 -15.55 -14.54 -0.52
CA PRO A 14 -15.57 -14.12 0.87
C PRO A 14 -14.36 -13.25 1.20
N VAL A 15 -14.50 -12.30 2.14
CA VAL A 15 -13.45 -11.34 2.51
C VAL A 15 -12.12 -12.01 2.85
N GLU A 16 -12.11 -13.21 3.45
CA GLU A 16 -10.88 -13.97 3.73
C GLU A 16 -10.11 -14.31 2.47
N VAL A 17 -10.83 -14.79 1.45
CA VAL A 17 -10.24 -15.16 0.17
C VAL A 17 -9.74 -13.90 -0.54
N GLU A 18 -10.51 -12.81 -0.50
CA GLU A 18 -10.09 -11.54 -1.10
C GLU A 18 -8.84 -10.98 -0.40
N MET A 19 -8.75 -11.04 0.93
CA MET A 19 -7.54 -10.60 1.65
C MET A 19 -6.36 -11.54 1.40
N GLY A 20 -6.60 -12.86 1.26
CA GLY A 20 -5.59 -13.81 0.80
C GLY A 20 -5.07 -13.48 -0.61
N LEU A 21 -5.94 -13.05 -1.52
CA LEU A 21 -5.55 -12.59 -2.86
C LEU A 21 -4.74 -11.29 -2.80
N VAL A 22 -5.12 -10.33 -1.94
CA VAL A 22 -4.33 -9.11 -1.71
C VAL A 22 -2.92 -9.45 -1.22
N ALA A 23 -2.81 -10.34 -0.23
CA ALA A 23 -1.52 -10.81 0.28
C ALA A 23 -0.69 -11.48 -0.82
N LEU A 24 -1.30 -12.39 -1.60
CA LEU A 24 -0.63 -13.06 -2.70
C LEU A 24 -0.11 -12.09 -3.76
N VAL A 25 -0.90 -11.08 -4.11
CA VAL A 25 -0.52 -10.04 -5.08
C VAL A 25 0.65 -9.22 -4.55
N LEU A 26 0.64 -8.83 -3.26
CA LEU A 26 1.77 -8.13 -2.64
C LEU A 26 3.04 -9.00 -2.63
N LEU A 27 2.93 -10.29 -2.30
CA LEU A 27 4.06 -11.22 -2.34
C LEU A 27 4.61 -11.39 -3.77
N ALA A 28 3.71 -11.56 -4.75
CA ALA A 28 4.09 -11.67 -6.16
C ALA A 28 4.75 -10.37 -6.67
N TRP A 29 4.25 -9.21 -6.23
CA TRP A 29 4.84 -7.91 -6.51
C TRP A 29 6.25 -7.77 -5.91
N GLN A 30 6.45 -8.17 -4.66
CA GLN A 30 7.79 -8.18 -4.05
C GLN A 30 8.75 -9.05 -4.87
N ALA A 31 8.34 -10.29 -5.15
CA ALA A 31 9.16 -11.25 -5.89
C ALA A 31 9.48 -10.76 -7.31
N ALA A 32 8.51 -10.15 -8.01
CA ALA A 32 8.69 -9.66 -9.38
C ALA A 32 9.65 -8.47 -9.50
N ARG A 33 9.88 -7.73 -8.41
CA ARG A 33 10.78 -6.57 -8.41
C ARG A 33 12.24 -6.94 -8.18
N ILE A 34 12.53 -8.00 -7.45
CA ILE A 34 13.91 -8.45 -7.15
C ILE A 34 14.77 -8.56 -8.43
N PRO A 35 14.36 -9.26 -9.51
CA PRO A 35 15.19 -9.37 -10.71
C PRO A 35 15.30 -8.08 -11.52
N LEU A 36 14.56 -7.02 -11.15
CA LEU A 36 14.60 -5.70 -11.79
C LEU A 36 15.54 -4.73 -11.06
N GLU A 37 16.29 -5.21 -10.06
CA GLU A 37 17.25 -4.37 -9.33
C GLU A 37 18.39 -3.92 -10.25
N GLY A 38 18.61 -2.60 -10.31
CA GLY A 38 19.69 -2.00 -11.09
C GLY A 38 21.01 -1.94 -10.32
N THR A 39 22.08 -1.58 -11.01
CA THR A 39 23.36 -1.29 -10.34
C THR A 39 23.29 0.01 -9.55
N VAL A 40 24.09 0.13 -8.50
CA VAL A 40 24.21 1.36 -7.71
C VAL A 40 24.55 2.55 -8.62
N GLU A 41 25.53 2.38 -9.51
CA GLU A 41 25.98 3.42 -10.43
C GLU A 41 24.86 3.95 -11.33
N THR A 42 24.12 3.05 -12.00
CA THR A 42 23.01 3.44 -12.89
C THR A 42 21.89 4.11 -12.10
N SER A 43 21.56 3.55 -10.94
CA SER A 43 20.47 4.03 -10.10
C SER A 43 20.74 5.43 -9.53
N VAL A 44 21.99 5.72 -9.15
CA VAL A 44 22.42 7.05 -8.71
C VAL A 44 22.46 8.05 -9.89
N ALA A 45 22.90 7.63 -11.08
CA ALA A 45 22.86 8.49 -12.27
C ALA A 45 21.41 8.87 -12.67
N HIS A 46 20.48 7.93 -12.55
CA HIS A 46 19.05 8.17 -12.73
C HIS A 46 18.48 9.10 -11.66
N ALA A 47 18.91 8.97 -10.40
CA ALA A 47 18.52 9.86 -9.31
C ALA A 47 18.95 11.30 -9.56
N GLN A 48 20.19 11.51 -10.01
CA GLN A 48 20.65 12.84 -10.42
C GLN A 48 19.82 13.42 -11.58
N SER A 49 19.38 12.57 -12.52
CA SER A 49 18.55 12.98 -13.65
C SER A 49 17.13 13.37 -13.22
N VAL A 50 16.51 12.61 -12.31
CA VAL A 50 15.20 12.90 -11.71
C VAL A 50 15.25 14.24 -10.98
N ARG A 51 16.28 14.47 -10.15
CA ARG A 51 16.45 15.74 -9.44
C ARG A 51 16.63 16.93 -10.37
N ARG A 52 17.40 16.78 -11.45
CA ARG A 52 17.52 17.84 -12.47
C ARG A 52 16.17 18.16 -13.11
N LEU A 53 15.36 17.15 -13.37
CA LEU A 53 14.01 17.34 -13.91
C LEU A 53 13.08 18.03 -12.90
N GLU A 54 13.11 17.62 -11.63
CA GLU A 54 12.33 18.26 -10.56
C GLU A 54 12.69 19.74 -10.40
N HIS A 55 13.98 20.06 -10.35
CA HIS A 55 14.46 21.43 -10.35
C HIS A 55 13.98 22.21 -11.58
N ALA A 56 14.03 21.61 -12.78
CA ALA A 56 13.53 22.26 -13.99
C ALA A 56 12.00 22.49 -13.99
N LEU A 57 11.25 21.67 -13.26
CA LEU A 57 9.81 21.80 -13.06
C LEU A 57 9.45 22.69 -11.84
N GLY A 58 10.43 23.17 -11.08
CA GLY A 58 10.22 23.94 -9.86
C GLY A 58 9.69 23.12 -8.67
N LEU A 59 9.91 21.81 -8.65
CA LEU A 59 9.51 20.89 -7.59
C LEU A 59 10.55 20.84 -6.46
N ASP A 60 10.85 21.99 -5.84
CA ASP A 60 11.96 22.14 -4.89
C ASP A 60 11.58 21.87 -3.41
N VAL A 61 10.66 20.94 -3.17
CA VAL A 61 10.10 20.72 -1.81
C VAL A 61 10.85 19.68 -0.99
N GLU A 62 11.59 18.77 -1.64
CA GLU A 62 12.22 17.60 -1.00
C GLU A 62 13.12 17.98 0.17
N ASN A 63 14.04 18.92 -0.04
CA ASN A 63 14.96 19.39 1.00
C ASN A 63 14.24 19.98 2.21
N SER A 64 13.07 20.59 2.02
CA SER A 64 12.30 21.15 3.13
C SER A 64 11.57 20.06 3.90
N VAL A 65 11.01 19.08 3.21
CA VAL A 65 10.31 17.94 3.84
C VAL A 65 11.29 16.99 4.54
N ILE A 66 12.44 16.70 3.93
CA ILE A 66 13.53 15.91 4.52
C ILE A 66 14.04 16.59 5.80
N ARG A 67 14.35 17.90 5.75
CA ARG A 67 14.79 18.64 6.95
C ARG A 67 13.74 18.62 8.06
N PHE A 68 12.46 18.76 7.72
CA PHE A 68 11.38 18.61 8.70
C PHE A 68 11.37 17.20 9.30
N GLY A 69 11.44 16.17 8.45
CA GLY A 69 11.48 14.78 8.88
C GLY A 69 12.67 14.44 9.78
N ALA A 70 13.81 15.11 9.59
CA ALA A 70 15.00 14.93 10.42
C ALA A 70 14.93 15.63 11.79
N THR A 71 13.89 16.43 12.09
CA THR A 71 13.75 17.09 13.39
C THR A 71 13.14 16.14 14.43
N ALA A 72 13.73 16.07 15.63
CA ALA A 72 13.12 15.32 16.72
C ALA A 72 11.79 15.96 17.16
N PRO A 73 10.73 15.19 17.45
CA PRO A 73 10.66 13.71 17.47
C PRO A 73 10.20 13.08 16.14
N PHE A 74 10.12 13.85 15.06
CA PHE A 74 9.54 13.41 13.80
C PHE A 74 10.39 12.37 13.07
N ASP A 75 11.70 12.36 13.27
CA ASP A 75 12.63 11.38 12.68
C ASP A 75 12.21 9.94 12.97
N GLY A 76 12.02 9.59 14.24
CA GLY A 76 11.58 8.25 14.63
C GLY A 76 10.12 7.98 14.28
N ILE A 77 9.27 9.01 14.30
CA ILE A 77 7.85 8.86 13.98
C ILE A 77 7.65 8.54 12.49
N LEU A 78 8.29 9.29 11.59
CA LEU A 78 8.12 9.07 10.16
C LEU A 78 8.68 7.72 9.73
N GLU A 79 9.83 7.30 10.28
CA GLU A 79 10.38 5.97 10.03
C GLU A 79 9.45 4.84 10.51
N TRP A 80 8.88 5.00 11.70
CA TRP A 80 7.87 4.05 12.22
C TRP A 80 6.60 4.03 11.35
N MET A 81 6.15 5.19 10.86
CA MET A 81 5.00 5.27 9.97
C MET A 81 5.28 4.63 8.60
N TYR A 82 6.48 4.86 8.05
CA TYR A 82 6.93 4.33 6.76
C TYR A 82 6.88 2.80 6.76
N THR A 83 7.42 2.19 7.81
CA THR A 83 7.51 0.73 7.93
C THR A 83 6.21 0.09 8.42
N GLY A 84 5.46 0.75 9.30
CA GLY A 84 4.42 0.11 10.10
C GLY A 84 2.96 0.38 9.71
N ILE A 85 2.65 1.48 9.00
CA ILE A 85 1.23 1.90 8.83
C ILE A 85 0.65 1.47 7.50
N HIS A 86 1.45 1.48 6.45
CA HIS A 86 0.92 1.49 5.09
C HIS A 86 0.23 0.19 4.69
N THR A 87 0.90 -0.94 4.87
CA THR A 87 0.33 -2.27 4.59
C THR A 87 -0.92 -2.54 5.45
N PRO A 88 -0.92 -2.28 6.78
CA PRO A 88 -2.11 -2.40 7.60
C PRO A 88 -3.31 -1.55 7.14
N ALA A 89 -3.05 -0.28 6.79
CA ALA A 89 -4.10 0.61 6.30
C ALA A 89 -4.74 0.08 5.00
N LEU A 90 -3.92 -0.46 4.08
CA LEU A 90 -4.40 -1.08 2.84
C LEU A 90 -5.31 -2.29 3.11
N PHE A 91 -4.87 -3.21 3.98
CA PHE A 91 -5.68 -4.40 4.34
C PHE A 91 -6.98 -4.00 5.04
N GLY A 92 -6.91 -3.08 5.99
CA GLY A 92 -8.10 -2.57 6.68
C GLY A 92 -9.09 -1.93 5.70
N PHE A 93 -8.61 -1.09 4.79
CA PHE A 93 -9.45 -0.44 3.78
C PHE A 93 -10.07 -1.45 2.80
N LEU A 94 -9.28 -2.37 2.24
CA LEU A 94 -9.79 -3.34 1.26
C LEU A 94 -10.78 -4.33 1.91
N ALA A 95 -10.55 -4.73 3.16
CA ALA A 95 -11.52 -5.51 3.93
C ALA A 95 -12.82 -4.71 4.16
N ALA A 96 -12.71 -3.44 4.56
CA ALA A 96 -13.85 -2.54 4.72
C ALA A 96 -14.67 -2.45 3.44
N ALA A 97 -14.00 -2.17 2.32
CA ALA A 97 -14.63 -2.04 1.00
C ALA A 97 -15.28 -3.35 0.53
N CYS A 98 -14.64 -4.50 0.82
CA CYS A 98 -15.16 -5.82 0.48
C CYS A 98 -16.47 -6.13 1.21
N VAL A 99 -16.55 -5.79 2.49
CA VAL A 99 -17.76 -6.02 3.30
C VAL A 99 -18.81 -4.95 3.00
N TYR A 100 -18.44 -3.67 2.99
CA TYR A 100 -19.34 -2.52 2.81
C TYR A 100 -20.01 -2.48 1.43
N ALA A 101 -19.26 -2.81 0.36
CA ALA A 101 -19.77 -2.76 -1.00
C ALA A 101 -19.21 -3.91 -1.87
N PRO A 102 -19.63 -5.17 -1.62
CA PRO A 102 -19.08 -6.36 -2.30
C PRO A 102 -19.17 -6.28 -3.83
N GLU A 103 -20.24 -5.67 -4.35
CA GLU A 103 -20.40 -5.44 -5.78
C GLU A 103 -19.30 -4.55 -6.37
N ARG A 104 -18.97 -3.46 -5.66
CA ARG A 104 -18.03 -2.41 -6.08
C ARG A 104 -16.59 -2.84 -5.83
N TYR A 105 -16.37 -3.65 -4.80
CA TYR A 105 -15.05 -4.15 -4.40
C TYR A 105 -14.30 -4.83 -5.54
N THR A 106 -14.98 -5.63 -6.37
CA THR A 106 -14.32 -6.33 -7.49
C THR A 106 -13.63 -5.38 -8.48
N ARG A 107 -14.18 -4.16 -8.65
CA ARG A 107 -13.55 -3.09 -9.43
C ARG A 107 -12.32 -2.54 -8.71
N LEU A 108 -12.43 -2.26 -7.41
CA LEU A 108 -11.31 -1.80 -6.58
C LEU A 108 -10.16 -2.80 -6.56
N ARG A 109 -10.44 -4.10 -6.41
CA ARG A 109 -9.47 -5.19 -6.54
C ARG A 109 -8.78 -5.16 -7.91
N THR A 110 -9.54 -4.95 -8.99
CA THR A 110 -8.97 -4.88 -10.34
C THR A 110 -8.00 -3.70 -10.47
N ILE A 111 -8.37 -2.53 -9.92
CA ILE A 111 -7.49 -1.35 -9.89
C ILE A 111 -6.20 -1.67 -9.14
N PHE A 112 -6.33 -2.22 -7.92
CA PHE A 112 -5.20 -2.61 -7.10
C PHE A 112 -4.26 -3.61 -7.80
N VAL A 113 -4.80 -4.66 -8.41
CA VAL A 113 -3.97 -5.68 -9.10
C VAL A 113 -3.30 -5.10 -10.35
N VAL A 114 -4.03 -4.30 -11.14
CA VAL A 114 -3.52 -3.78 -12.41
C VAL A 114 -2.51 -2.66 -12.21
N SER A 115 -2.55 -1.90 -11.10
CA SER A 115 -1.61 -0.79 -10.85
C SER A 115 -0.15 -1.25 -10.81
N PHE A 116 0.11 -2.50 -10.41
CA PHE A 116 1.45 -3.04 -10.36
C PHE A 116 2.09 -3.25 -11.74
N LEU A 117 1.32 -3.42 -12.81
CA LEU A 117 1.86 -3.64 -14.16
C LEU A 117 2.68 -2.46 -14.70
N PRO A 118 2.13 -1.23 -14.76
CA PRO A 118 2.93 -0.06 -15.16
C PRO A 118 4.01 0.27 -14.13
N ALA A 119 3.83 -0.07 -12.84
CA ALA A 119 4.85 0.13 -11.82
C ALA A 119 6.09 -0.77 -12.06
N LEU A 120 5.87 -2.07 -12.34
CA LEU A 120 6.95 -3.00 -12.71
C LEU A 120 7.67 -2.54 -13.97
N LEU A 121 6.93 -2.04 -14.97
CA LEU A 121 7.51 -1.50 -16.19
C LEU A 121 8.41 -0.28 -15.89
N ALA A 122 7.94 0.66 -15.07
CA ALA A 122 8.73 1.83 -14.69
C ALA A 122 10.02 1.43 -13.95
N ILE A 123 9.92 0.50 -12.99
CA ILE A 123 11.07 0.01 -12.21
C ILE A 123 12.07 -0.71 -13.12
N GLY A 124 11.60 -1.59 -14.01
CA GLY A 124 12.48 -2.33 -14.91
C GLY A 124 13.16 -1.46 -15.97
N LEU A 125 12.51 -0.37 -16.41
CA LEU A 125 13.09 0.55 -17.39
C LEU A 125 13.98 1.62 -16.76
N TYR A 126 13.74 1.95 -15.49
CA TYR A 126 14.37 3.09 -14.83
C TYR A 126 14.67 2.77 -13.37
N PRO A 127 15.64 1.88 -13.08
CA PRO A 127 16.10 1.64 -11.72
C PRO A 127 16.59 2.96 -11.13
N LEU A 128 16.08 3.33 -9.96
CA LEU A 128 16.24 4.65 -9.37
C LEU A 128 16.67 4.51 -7.90
N ALA A 129 17.80 5.12 -7.57
CA ALA A 129 18.28 5.18 -6.20
C ALA A 129 17.38 6.11 -5.38
N PRO A 130 16.95 5.69 -4.18
CA PRO A 130 16.14 6.52 -3.31
C PRO A 130 16.93 7.74 -2.79
N PRO A 131 16.25 8.84 -2.38
CA PRO A 131 16.91 10.04 -1.88
C PRO A 131 17.91 9.81 -0.73
N HIS A 132 17.69 8.81 0.13
CA HIS A 132 18.56 8.50 1.26
C HIS A 132 19.91 7.89 0.89
N TRP A 133 20.16 7.65 -0.41
CA TRP A 133 21.48 7.29 -0.94
C TRP A 133 22.31 8.51 -1.35
N LEU A 134 21.72 9.71 -1.32
CA LEU A 134 22.32 10.93 -1.85
C LEU A 134 22.84 11.83 -0.73
N PRO A 135 24.17 12.02 -0.60
CA PRO A 135 24.75 12.92 0.38
C PRO A 135 24.30 14.37 0.22
N GLU A 136 23.98 14.80 -1.00
CA GLU A 136 23.58 16.18 -1.28
C GLU A 136 22.19 16.52 -0.72
N LEU A 137 21.43 15.51 -0.29
CA LEU A 137 20.15 15.66 0.41
C LEU A 137 20.28 15.54 1.94
N GLY A 138 21.51 15.48 2.45
CA GLY A 138 21.81 15.38 3.89
C GLY A 138 21.83 13.96 4.45
N PHE A 139 21.86 12.95 3.57
CA PHE A 139 21.97 11.53 3.94
C PHE A 139 23.40 11.00 3.82
N GLY A 140 23.57 9.69 4.05
CA GLY A 140 24.84 8.99 3.89
C GLY A 140 25.19 8.70 2.42
N LEU A 141 26.34 8.07 2.22
CA LEU A 141 26.74 7.54 0.92
C LEU A 141 25.86 6.35 0.53
N ALA A 142 25.60 6.21 -0.77
CA ALA A 142 25.01 5.01 -1.34
C ALA A 142 25.82 3.75 -0.94
N PRO A 143 25.16 2.59 -0.80
CA PRO A 143 25.85 1.33 -0.53
C PRO A 143 26.80 0.98 -1.68
N ARG A 144 27.82 0.19 -1.39
CA ARG A 144 28.65 -0.41 -2.45
C ARG A 144 27.87 -1.50 -3.18
N GLN A 145 28.29 -1.83 -4.41
CA GLN A 145 27.60 -2.84 -5.22
C GLN A 145 27.62 -4.24 -4.56
N ASP A 146 28.69 -4.60 -3.85
CA ASP A 146 28.83 -5.84 -3.09
C ASP A 146 27.97 -5.84 -1.81
N GLU A 147 27.82 -4.69 -1.15
CA GLU A 147 26.91 -4.53 -0.01
C GLU A 147 25.45 -4.70 -0.44
N LEU A 148 25.08 -4.13 -1.61
CA LEU A 148 23.76 -4.30 -2.21
C LEU A 148 23.51 -5.78 -2.59
N ALA A 149 24.49 -6.49 -3.15
CA ALA A 149 24.30 -7.89 -3.52
C ALA A 149 24.35 -8.88 -2.34
N GLY A 150 24.94 -8.49 -1.20
CA GLY A 150 25.35 -9.41 -0.13
C GLY A 150 24.44 -9.46 1.11
N SER A 151 23.38 -8.66 1.19
CA SER A 151 22.54 -8.58 2.40
C SER A 151 21.30 -9.49 2.33
N ILE A 152 20.80 -9.97 3.48
CA ILE A 152 19.53 -10.73 3.51
C ILE A 152 18.36 -9.84 3.08
N GLU A 153 18.41 -8.55 3.40
CA GLU A 153 17.38 -7.58 3.04
C GLU A 153 17.24 -7.41 1.52
N THR A 154 18.36 -7.43 0.80
CA THR A 154 18.40 -7.32 -0.66
C THR A 154 18.05 -8.62 -1.39
N LEU A 155 18.04 -9.77 -0.70
CA LEU A 155 17.47 -11.00 -1.24
C LEU A 155 15.94 -10.99 -1.30
N ILE A 156 15.29 -10.08 -0.56
CA ILE A 156 13.82 -10.04 -0.41
C ILE A 156 13.20 -8.69 -0.84
N HIS A 157 14.02 -7.68 -1.12
CA HIS A 157 13.62 -6.35 -1.56
C HIS A 157 14.49 -5.85 -2.72
N ASN A 158 13.91 -4.99 -3.57
CA ASN A 158 14.64 -4.23 -4.58
C ASN A 158 14.85 -2.80 -4.05
N SER A 159 16.10 -2.45 -3.76
CA SER A 159 16.50 -1.17 -3.16
C SER A 159 16.65 -0.04 -4.19
N THR A 160 16.51 -0.34 -5.48
CA THR A 160 16.61 0.62 -6.60
C THR A 160 15.25 0.88 -7.28
N ALA A 161 14.15 0.65 -6.57
CA ALA A 161 12.79 0.70 -7.13
C ALA A 161 12.01 1.99 -6.80
N ALA A 162 12.67 3.14 -6.66
CA ALA A 162 12.02 4.37 -6.17
C ALA A 162 10.98 4.97 -7.15
N ILE A 163 11.22 4.92 -8.47
CA ILE A 163 10.54 5.70 -9.54
C ILE A 163 8.99 5.62 -9.59
N ALA A 164 8.36 4.64 -8.94
CA ALA A 164 6.91 4.46 -8.97
C ALA A 164 6.34 4.18 -7.56
N SER A 165 6.16 5.24 -6.76
CA SER A 165 5.74 5.11 -5.36
C SER A 165 4.35 4.49 -5.21
N GLN A 166 4.32 3.17 -4.94
CA GLN A 166 3.07 2.48 -4.61
C GLN A 166 2.50 2.95 -3.27
N HIS A 167 3.34 3.47 -2.36
CA HIS A 167 2.88 4.08 -1.12
C HIS A 167 1.91 5.23 -1.38
N PHE A 168 2.34 6.20 -2.19
CA PHE A 168 1.50 7.34 -2.56
C PHE A 168 0.31 6.90 -3.42
N GLY A 169 0.53 5.98 -4.36
CA GLY A 169 -0.53 5.41 -5.20
C GLY A 169 -1.66 4.76 -4.40
N PHE A 170 -1.35 3.88 -3.44
CA PHE A 170 -2.33 3.27 -2.55
C PHE A 170 -3.03 4.31 -1.68
N ALA A 171 -2.32 5.32 -1.19
CA ALA A 171 -2.93 6.38 -0.38
C ALA A 171 -4.00 7.16 -1.15
N VAL A 172 -3.69 7.56 -2.40
CA VAL A 172 -4.66 8.24 -3.28
C VAL A 172 -5.80 7.30 -3.65
N PHE A 173 -5.50 6.03 -3.93
CA PHE A 173 -6.51 5.01 -4.19
C PHE A 173 -7.49 4.84 -3.04
N ILE A 174 -7.00 4.73 -1.80
CA ILE A 174 -7.82 4.64 -0.58
C ILE A 174 -8.72 5.87 -0.47
N ALA A 175 -8.16 7.07 -0.66
CA ALA A 175 -8.92 8.31 -0.54
C ALA A 175 -10.01 8.44 -1.62
N ALA A 176 -9.64 8.22 -2.89
CA ALA A 176 -10.57 8.29 -4.02
C ALA A 176 -11.65 7.21 -3.94
N ALA A 177 -11.28 5.98 -3.59
CA ALA A 177 -12.21 4.88 -3.45
C ALA A 177 -13.17 5.08 -2.26
N SER A 178 -12.70 5.63 -1.14
CA SER A 178 -13.56 5.99 0.00
C SER A 178 -14.63 7.00 -0.41
N LEU A 179 -14.25 8.06 -1.13
CA LEU A 179 -15.19 9.05 -1.65
C LEU A 179 -16.16 8.46 -2.69
N TRP A 180 -15.68 7.56 -3.55
CA TRP A 180 -16.53 6.89 -4.54
C TRP A 180 -17.54 5.93 -3.91
N LEU A 181 -17.16 5.24 -2.83
CA LEU A 181 -18.03 4.34 -2.09
C LEU A 181 -19.05 5.09 -1.23
N ALA A 182 -18.63 6.17 -0.56
CA ALA A 182 -19.45 6.89 0.41
C ALA A 182 -19.29 8.43 0.29
N PRO A 183 -19.78 9.07 -0.79
CA PRO A 183 -19.49 10.47 -1.12
C PRO A 183 -20.07 11.48 -0.11
N ARG A 184 -21.07 11.07 0.69
CA ARG A 184 -21.68 11.90 1.74
C ARG A 184 -21.08 11.66 3.14
N SER A 185 -20.14 10.72 3.28
CA SER A 185 -19.54 10.38 4.56
C SER A 185 -18.41 11.34 4.93
N ARG A 186 -18.49 11.96 6.10
CA ARG A 186 -17.39 12.79 6.64
C ARG A 186 -16.10 11.99 6.82
N ILE A 187 -16.22 10.71 7.17
CA ILE A 187 -15.07 9.81 7.29
C ILE A 187 -14.40 9.61 5.93
N ALA A 188 -15.19 9.44 4.85
CA ALA A 188 -14.63 9.33 3.50
C ALA A 188 -13.89 10.61 3.09
N TRP A 189 -14.42 11.79 3.42
CA TRP A 189 -13.71 13.06 3.17
C TRP A 189 -12.43 13.20 4.00
N ALA A 190 -12.42 12.73 5.25
CA ALA A 190 -11.22 12.76 6.09
C ALA A 190 -10.06 11.93 5.51
N THR A 191 -10.34 10.91 4.68
CA THR A 191 -9.28 10.12 4.02
C THR A 191 -8.42 10.92 3.04
N LEU A 192 -8.85 12.11 2.60
CA LEU A 192 -8.03 13.00 1.78
C LEU A 192 -6.77 13.48 2.51
N ALA A 193 -6.73 13.44 3.84
CA ALA A 193 -5.52 13.72 4.61
C ALA A 193 -4.45 12.63 4.47
N TYR A 194 -4.84 11.40 4.10
CA TYR A 194 -3.95 10.26 4.08
C TYR A 194 -2.84 10.35 3.00
N PRO A 195 -3.13 10.73 1.74
CA PRO A 195 -2.07 10.99 0.75
C PRO A 195 -1.08 12.06 1.19
N ALA A 196 -1.52 13.13 1.86
CA ALA A 196 -0.64 14.18 2.37
C ALA A 196 0.28 13.66 3.49
N LEU A 197 -0.28 12.86 4.41
CA LEU A 197 0.52 12.18 5.44
C LEU A 197 1.55 11.25 4.82
N VAL A 198 1.13 10.39 3.88
CA VAL A 198 2.04 9.46 3.21
C VAL A 198 3.13 10.19 2.43
N PHE A 199 2.81 11.30 1.76
CA PHE A 199 3.79 12.14 1.09
C PHE A 199 4.86 12.65 2.05
N VAL A 200 4.45 13.22 3.18
CA VAL A 200 5.39 13.70 4.22
C VAL A 200 6.24 12.55 4.75
N VAL A 201 5.65 11.39 4.99
CA VAL A 201 6.38 10.20 5.44
C VAL A 201 7.43 9.79 4.41
N ILE A 202 7.04 9.48 3.17
CA ILE A 202 7.96 8.89 2.20
C ILE A 202 9.04 9.84 1.68
N VAL A 203 8.72 11.14 1.54
CA VAL A 203 9.69 12.16 1.14
C VAL A 203 10.56 12.53 2.34
N GLY A 204 9.96 12.67 3.53
CA GLY A 204 10.67 13.02 4.76
C GLY A 204 11.69 11.97 5.20
N THR A 205 11.40 10.68 5.01
CA THR A 205 12.35 9.57 5.25
C THR A 205 13.36 9.40 4.11
N GLY A 206 13.29 10.21 3.04
CA GLY A 206 14.17 10.08 1.88
C GLY A 206 13.98 8.78 1.09
N ASN A 207 12.76 8.23 1.06
CA ASN A 207 12.47 6.99 0.33
C ASN A 207 11.92 7.23 -1.08
N HIS A 208 11.34 8.40 -1.32
CA HIS A 208 10.76 8.76 -2.62
C HIS A 208 10.98 10.21 -2.97
N TYR A 209 11.15 10.46 -4.27
CA TYR A 209 11.09 11.78 -4.86
C TYR A 209 9.64 12.26 -5.05
N VAL A 210 9.44 13.54 -5.35
CA VAL A 210 8.11 14.07 -5.70
C VAL A 210 7.60 13.45 -7.01
N LEU A 211 8.47 13.28 -8.01
CA LEU A 211 8.14 12.63 -9.27
C LEU A 211 7.70 11.18 -9.07
N ASP A 212 8.28 10.46 -8.11
CA ASP A 212 7.87 9.08 -7.79
C ASP A 212 6.39 9.01 -7.37
N CYS A 213 5.92 10.04 -6.65
CA CYS A 213 4.52 10.18 -6.24
C CYS A 213 3.60 10.37 -7.45
N ILE A 214 4.03 11.17 -8.42
CA ILE A 214 3.29 11.41 -9.66
C ILE A 214 3.22 10.13 -10.49
N VAL A 215 4.34 9.44 -10.69
CA VAL A 215 4.37 8.17 -11.42
C VAL A 215 3.51 7.12 -10.71
N GLY A 216 3.62 7.04 -9.38
CA GLY A 216 2.78 6.19 -8.53
C GLY A 216 1.27 6.46 -8.74
N LEU A 217 0.85 7.73 -8.72
CA LEU A 217 -0.51 8.14 -9.03
C LEU A 217 -0.94 7.69 -10.44
N LEU A 218 -0.10 7.89 -11.44
CA LEU A 218 -0.39 7.51 -12.82
C LEU A 218 -0.61 5.99 -12.98
N THR A 219 0.08 5.17 -12.19
CA THR A 219 -0.17 3.70 -12.18
C THR A 219 -1.60 3.35 -11.78
N PHE A 220 -2.17 4.08 -10.81
CA PHE A 220 -3.55 3.90 -10.36
C PHE A 220 -4.57 4.49 -11.32
N VAL A 221 -4.26 5.63 -11.96
CA VAL A 221 -5.10 6.21 -13.01
C VAL A 221 -5.21 5.25 -14.19
N PHE A 222 -4.09 4.69 -14.64
CA PHE A 222 -4.06 3.66 -15.68
C PHE A 222 -4.92 2.45 -15.28
N ALA A 223 -4.73 1.95 -14.06
CA ALA A 223 -5.48 0.80 -13.57
C ALA A 223 -6.99 1.07 -13.44
N ALA A 224 -7.38 2.28 -13.04
CA ALA A 224 -8.77 2.74 -13.04
C ALA A 224 -9.38 2.74 -14.44
N ALA A 225 -8.65 3.24 -15.45
CA ALA A 225 -9.10 3.20 -16.84
C ALA A 225 -9.31 1.76 -17.33
N VAL A 226 -8.34 0.87 -17.07
CA VAL A 226 -8.46 -0.56 -17.40
C VAL A 226 -9.64 -1.21 -16.68
N ALA A 227 -9.85 -0.91 -15.39
CA ALA A 227 -10.96 -1.42 -14.62
C ALA A 227 -12.32 -0.97 -15.20
N VAL A 228 -12.45 0.27 -15.69
CA VAL A 228 -13.66 0.74 -16.39
C VAL A 228 -13.92 -0.09 -17.66
N LEU A 229 -12.88 -0.41 -18.43
CA LEU A 229 -13.01 -1.23 -19.65
C LEU A 229 -13.40 -2.69 -19.36
N LEU A 230 -12.91 -3.26 -18.25
CA LEU A 230 -13.17 -4.64 -17.85
C LEU A 230 -14.53 -4.79 -17.14
N HIS A 231 -14.94 -3.82 -16.33
CA HIS A 231 -16.19 -3.86 -15.55
C HIS A 231 -17.38 -3.19 -16.25
N GLY A 232 -17.12 -2.29 -17.21
CA GLY A 232 -18.15 -1.49 -17.86
C GLY A 232 -18.80 -0.47 -16.92
N ARG A 233 -19.74 0.30 -17.45
CA ARG A 233 -20.47 1.36 -16.71
C ARG A 233 -21.62 0.85 -15.83
N ARG A 234 -21.77 -0.47 -15.65
CA ARG A 234 -22.90 -1.02 -14.90
C ARG A 234 -22.86 -0.49 -13.47
N GLU A 235 -23.95 0.16 -13.06
CA GLU A 235 -24.16 0.46 -11.67
C GLU A 235 -24.45 -0.84 -10.94
N PRO A 236 -23.69 -1.13 -9.87
CA PRO A 236 -23.95 -2.30 -9.08
C PRO A 236 -25.31 -2.21 -8.40
N ARG A 237 -26.02 -3.34 -8.36
CA ARG A 237 -27.34 -3.42 -7.73
C ARG A 237 -27.21 -3.03 -6.25
N PRO A 238 -28.09 -2.18 -5.70
CA PRO A 238 -28.06 -1.86 -4.28
C PRO A 238 -28.20 -3.15 -3.47
N THR A 239 -27.22 -3.40 -2.61
CA THR A 239 -27.27 -4.42 -1.57
C THR A 239 -27.67 -3.77 -0.25
N ASN A 240 -28.25 -4.57 0.65
CA ASN A 240 -28.45 -4.12 2.02
C ASN A 240 -27.08 -3.79 2.60
N ALA A 241 -26.92 -2.57 3.11
CA ALA A 241 -25.68 -2.17 3.75
C ALA A 241 -25.44 -3.11 4.96
N PRO A 242 -24.25 -3.71 5.10
CA PRO A 242 -23.92 -4.51 6.27
C PRO A 242 -24.00 -3.65 7.53
N ALA A 243 -24.14 -4.30 8.69
CA ALA A 243 -24.11 -3.60 9.96
C ALA A 243 -22.76 -2.88 10.13
N THR A 244 -22.78 -1.60 10.51
CA THR A 244 -21.54 -0.80 10.72
C THR A 244 -20.54 -1.50 11.63
N ARG A 245 -21.02 -2.20 12.67
CA ARG A 245 -20.20 -2.98 13.60
C ARG A 245 -19.42 -4.10 12.91
N GLU A 246 -20.03 -4.78 11.93
CA GLU A 246 -19.38 -5.86 11.18
C GLU A 246 -18.26 -5.31 10.31
N VAL A 247 -18.53 -4.23 9.56
CA VAL A 247 -17.52 -3.54 8.74
C VAL A 247 -16.34 -3.12 9.61
N VAL A 248 -16.59 -2.42 10.72
CA VAL A 248 -15.53 -1.95 11.62
C VAL A 248 -14.73 -3.12 12.18
N SER A 249 -15.38 -4.17 12.68
CA SER A 249 -14.71 -5.33 13.28
C SER A 249 -13.81 -6.07 12.28
N ILE A 250 -14.33 -6.38 11.08
CA ILE A 250 -13.58 -7.11 10.05
C ILE A 250 -12.41 -6.25 9.52
N SER A 251 -12.66 -4.97 9.27
CA SER A 251 -11.62 -4.03 8.79
C SER A 251 -10.49 -3.89 9.80
N PHE A 252 -10.85 -3.68 11.08
CA PHE A 252 -9.88 -3.60 12.16
C PHE A 252 -9.12 -4.92 12.33
N GLY A 253 -9.82 -6.06 12.24
CA GLY A 253 -9.20 -7.38 12.32
C GLY A 253 -8.10 -7.60 11.27
N PHE A 254 -8.39 -7.34 9.99
CA PHE A 254 -7.39 -7.47 8.93
C PHE A 254 -6.26 -6.43 9.01
N MET A 255 -6.56 -5.21 9.46
CA MET A 255 -5.54 -4.20 9.74
C MET A 255 -4.55 -4.69 10.81
N MET A 256 -5.06 -5.25 11.92
CA MET A 256 -4.22 -5.77 13.00
C MET A 256 -3.45 -7.03 12.60
N ILE A 257 -4.05 -7.91 11.80
CA ILE A 257 -3.34 -9.07 11.22
C ILE A 257 -2.16 -8.60 10.38
N ALA A 258 -2.39 -7.67 9.45
CA ALA A 258 -1.33 -7.12 8.61
C ALA A 258 -0.24 -6.42 9.43
N TRP A 259 -0.62 -5.66 10.47
CA TRP A 259 0.33 -4.96 11.34
C TRP A 259 1.20 -5.94 12.13
N GLY A 260 0.60 -6.98 12.69
CA GLY A 260 1.32 -8.02 13.41
C GLY A 260 2.31 -8.77 12.53
N LEU A 261 1.93 -9.09 11.28
CA LEU A 261 2.82 -9.74 10.32
C LEU A 261 4.01 -8.86 9.94
N VAL A 262 3.76 -7.58 9.62
CA VAL A 262 4.83 -6.61 9.30
C VAL A 262 5.75 -6.43 10.51
N SER A 263 5.19 -6.30 11.71
CA SER A 263 5.98 -6.12 12.93
C SER A 263 6.84 -7.33 13.25
N LEU A 264 6.39 -8.57 12.96
CA LEU A 264 7.22 -9.77 13.11
C LEU A 264 8.40 -9.80 12.12
N GLN A 265 8.25 -9.20 10.93
CA GLN A 265 9.34 -9.10 9.96
C GLN A 265 10.37 -8.03 10.34
N LEU A 266 9.94 -6.96 11.03
CA LEU A 266 10.82 -5.88 11.50
C LEU A 266 11.59 -6.23 12.80
N ILE A 267 11.10 -7.21 13.58
CA ILE A 267 11.69 -7.60 14.88
C ILE A 267 12.63 -8.80 14.69
N SER A 268 13.82 -8.55 14.16
CA SER A 268 15.05 -9.34 14.39
C SER A 268 16.24 -8.51 13.89
N PRO A 269 17.14 -7.92 14.73
CA PRO A 269 17.57 -8.30 16.09
C PRO A 269 17.64 -7.10 17.08
N ARG A 270 16.50 -6.50 17.46
CA ARG A 270 16.48 -5.43 18.49
C ARG A 270 15.36 -5.67 19.52
N GLY A 271 15.69 -6.36 20.61
CA GLY A 271 15.22 -6.12 22.00
C GLY A 271 13.73 -6.20 22.38
N TRP A 272 12.77 -6.21 21.46
CA TRP A 272 11.34 -6.35 21.78
C TRP A 272 10.94 -7.81 21.87
N SER A 273 10.07 -8.17 22.82
CA SER A 273 9.53 -9.53 22.88
C SER A 273 8.58 -9.77 21.70
N ASN A 274 8.72 -10.90 21.01
CA ASN A 274 7.80 -11.34 19.94
C ASN A 274 6.35 -11.52 20.42
N ALA A 275 6.09 -11.39 21.71
CA ALA A 275 4.78 -11.52 22.32
C ALA A 275 3.79 -10.43 21.84
N VAL A 276 4.23 -9.17 21.69
CA VAL A 276 3.31 -8.07 21.31
C VAL A 276 2.75 -8.27 19.89
N PRO A 277 3.55 -8.50 18.84
CA PRO A 277 3.01 -8.79 17.51
C PRO A 277 2.12 -10.03 17.48
N VAL A 278 2.48 -11.11 18.21
CA VAL A 278 1.68 -12.34 18.28
C VAL A 278 0.31 -12.11 18.92
N LEU A 279 0.25 -11.32 20.01
CA LEU A 279 -1.02 -10.95 20.65
C LEU A 279 -1.88 -10.09 19.73
N VAL A 280 -1.26 -9.15 18.99
CA VAL A 280 -1.95 -8.34 17.98
C VAL A 280 -2.53 -9.20 16.86
N LEU A 281 -1.78 -10.18 16.35
CA LEU A 281 -2.27 -11.15 15.37
C LEU A 281 -3.47 -11.93 15.90
N ALA A 282 -3.37 -12.49 17.11
CA ALA A 282 -4.43 -13.25 17.73
C ALA A 282 -5.71 -12.39 17.93
N GLY A 283 -5.55 -11.16 18.41
CA GLY A 283 -6.64 -10.20 18.54
C GLY A 283 -7.29 -9.84 17.20
N GLY A 284 -6.48 -9.66 16.15
CA GLY A 284 -6.96 -9.40 14.79
C GLY A 284 -7.78 -10.58 14.23
N ILE A 285 -7.31 -11.81 14.41
CA ILE A 285 -8.04 -13.03 14.01
C ILE A 285 -9.38 -13.12 14.76
N ALA A 286 -9.38 -12.88 16.08
CA ALA A 286 -10.60 -12.87 16.87
C ALA A 286 -11.61 -11.83 16.37
N ALA A 287 -11.16 -10.62 16.02
CA ALA A 287 -12.02 -9.56 15.49
C ALA A 287 -12.66 -9.91 14.13
N VAL A 288 -12.03 -10.76 13.32
CA VAL A 288 -12.61 -11.28 12.06
C VAL A 288 -13.61 -12.41 12.32
N LEU A 289 -13.33 -13.30 13.27
CA LEU A 289 -14.14 -14.51 13.51
C LEU A 289 -15.39 -14.27 14.37
N VAL A 290 -15.30 -13.44 15.41
CA VAL A 290 -16.38 -13.24 16.40
C VAL A 290 -17.72 -12.84 15.78
N PRO A 291 -17.80 -11.85 14.86
CA PRO A 291 -19.07 -11.48 14.22
C PRO A 291 -19.76 -12.64 13.48
N ARG A 292 -18.98 -13.62 12.99
CA ARG A 292 -19.49 -14.77 12.22
C ARG A 292 -20.07 -15.86 13.10
N LEU A 293 -19.59 -15.98 14.33
CA LEU A 293 -20.09 -16.94 15.30
C LEU A 293 -21.42 -16.46 15.88
N SER A 294 -21.53 -15.16 16.19
CA SER A 294 -22.77 -14.56 16.71
C SER A 294 -23.93 -14.52 15.70
N ALA A 295 -23.64 -14.58 14.40
CA ALA A 295 -24.67 -14.61 13.35
C ALA A 295 -25.29 -16.01 13.12
N LYS A 296 -24.75 -17.06 13.77
CA LYS A 296 -25.16 -18.46 13.56
C LYS A 296 -26.02 -19.06 14.67
N GLU A 297 -26.34 -18.34 15.75
CA GLU A 297 -27.29 -18.84 16.75
C GLU A 297 -28.72 -18.70 16.20
N PRO A 298 -29.45 -19.79 15.94
CA PRO A 298 -30.88 -19.69 15.71
C PRO A 298 -31.53 -19.34 17.04
N LEU A 299 -32.39 -18.33 17.03
CA LEU A 299 -33.35 -18.10 18.11
C LEU A 299 -34.15 -19.39 18.28
N VAL A 300 -33.82 -20.16 19.32
CA VAL A 300 -34.71 -21.19 19.83
C VAL A 300 -35.89 -20.42 20.42
N GLU A 301 -36.94 -20.24 19.63
CA GLU A 301 -38.25 -19.88 20.15
C GLU A 301 -38.71 -21.05 21.04
N SER A 302 -38.45 -20.93 22.35
CA SER A 302 -39.14 -21.73 23.35
C SER A 302 -40.58 -21.22 23.43
N GLY A 303 -41.51 -22.07 22.97
CA GLY A 303 -42.95 -21.86 23.09
C GLY A 303 -43.50 -22.00 24.50
#